data_AF-A8Y3B2-F1
#
_entry.id   AF-A8Y3B2-F1
#
_cell.length_a   1.000
_cell.length_b   1.000
_cell.length_c   1.000
_cell.angle_alpha   90.00
_cell.angle_beta   90.00
_cell.angle_gamma   90.00
#
_symmetry.space_group_name_H-M   'P 1'
#
loop_
_entity.id
_entity.type
_entity.pdbx_description
1 polymer ?
#
loop_
_entity_poly.entity_id
_entity_poly.type
_entity_poly.pdbx_seq_one_letter_code
_entity_poly.pdbx_strand_id
1 'polypeptide(L)'
;MYVSWFECFLATLIILPYKYGIIHLAEPDHIFEGFEDLDNYLQLDELNLKSIPVLIAGFLFWHYLAVVNSGFCVFLIERTVATVLFNDYESKNRPKLTICIDLRMSKY
;
A
#
# COMPACT_ATOMS: atom_id res chain seq x y z
N MET A 1 -3.66 -7.46 5.87
CA MET A 1 -4.42 -7.13 4.63
C MET A 1 -5.80 -6.55 4.93
N TYR A 2 -6.66 -7.21 5.73
CA TYR A 2 -8.01 -6.69 6.04
C TYR A 2 -8.02 -5.31 6.73
N VAL A 3 -7.11 -5.06 7.67
CA VAL A 3 -6.99 -3.75 8.35
C VAL A 3 -6.60 -2.65 7.36
N SER A 4 -5.62 -2.91 6.50
CA SER A 4 -5.16 -1.95 5.49
C SER A 4 -6.25 -1.63 4.46
N TRP A 5 -7.09 -2.61 4.10
CA TRP A 5 -8.24 -2.36 3.24
C TRP A 5 -9.27 -1.43 3.91
N PHE A 6 -9.52 -1.62 5.21
CA PHE A 6 -10.39 -0.73 5.98
C PHE A 6 -9.82 0.69 6.10
N GLU A 7 -8.49 0.84 6.24
CA GLU A 7 -7.81 2.15 6.20
C GLU A 7 -8.03 2.87 4.86
N CYS A 8 -7.96 2.14 3.74
CA CYS A 8 -8.23 2.69 2.41
C CYS A 8 -9.70 3.10 2.23
N PHE A 9 -10.62 2.31 2.78
CA PHE A 9 -12.04 2.67 2.82
C PHE A 9 -12.29 3.95 3.61
N LEU A 10 -11.71 4.07 4.81
CA LEU A 10 -11.79 5.29 5.61
C LEU A 10 -11.17 6.50 4.89
N ALA A 11 -10.01 6.34 4.26
CA ALA A 11 -9.38 7.40 3.47
C ALA A 11 -10.30 7.89 2.36
N THR A 12 -10.99 6.98 1.68
CA THR A 12 -11.98 7.30 0.65
C THR A 12 -13.11 8.13 1.23
N LEU A 13 -13.71 7.72 2.34
CA LEU A 13 -14.78 8.47 3.01
C LEU A 13 -14.35 9.89 3.39
N ILE A 14 -13.11 10.07 3.85
CA ILE A 14 -12.55 11.38 4.21
C ILE A 14 -12.38 12.27 2.98
N ILE A 15 -12.00 11.72 1.82
CA ILE A 15 -11.76 12.48 0.59
C ILE A 15 -13.03 12.84 -0.17
N LEU A 16 -14.12 12.05 -0.04
CA LEU A 16 -15.36 12.27 -0.80
C LEU A 16 -15.94 13.70 -0.68
N PRO A 17 -16.02 14.33 0.51
CA PRO A 17 -16.54 15.69 0.62
C PRO A 17 -15.72 16.73 -0.17
N TYR A 18 -14.41 16.50 -0.30
CA TYR A 18 -13.52 17.35 -1.09
C TYR A 18 -13.71 17.10 -2.59
N LYS A 19 -13.86 15.82 -2.98
CA LYS A 19 -14.08 15.43 -4.37
C LYS A 19 -15.43 15.93 -4.93
N TYR A 20 -16.48 15.92 -4.12
CA TYR A 20 -17.79 16.46 -4.51
C TYR A 20 -17.89 17.98 -4.40
N GLY A 21 -16.83 18.67 -3.97
CA GLY A 21 -16.84 20.12 -3.80
C GLY A 21 -17.77 20.59 -2.67
N ILE A 22 -18.05 19.73 -1.67
CA ILE A 22 -18.79 20.14 -0.47
C ILE A 22 -17.86 20.96 0.44
N ILE A 23 -16.57 20.56 0.52
CA ILE A 23 -15.53 21.27 1.26
C ILE A 23 -14.50 21.81 0.27
N HIS A 24 -14.36 23.13 0.23
CA HIS A 24 -13.35 23.81 -0.58
C HIS A 24 -12.10 24.13 0.25
N LEU A 25 -10.93 23.82 -0.33
CA LEU A 25 -9.61 24.05 0.25
C LEU A 25 -9.12 25.49 0.00
N ALA A 26 -9.45 26.04 -1.17
CA ALA A 26 -9.28 27.44 -1.55
C ALA A 26 -10.48 27.87 -2.41
N GLU A 27 -10.62 29.17 -2.67
CA GLU A 27 -11.71 29.73 -3.49
C GLU A 27 -11.54 29.25 -4.94
N PRO A 28 -12.42 28.38 -5.46
CA PRO A 28 -12.20 27.74 -6.75
C PRO A 28 -12.72 28.65 -7.87
N ASP A 29 -11.81 29.21 -8.66
CA ASP A 29 -12.18 29.91 -9.91
C ASP A 29 -12.54 28.90 -11.03
N HIS A 30 -12.02 27.68 -10.95
CA HIS A 30 -12.29 26.58 -11.87
C HIS A 30 -12.14 25.21 -11.19
N ILE A 31 -12.63 24.15 -11.85
CA ILE A 31 -12.49 22.77 -11.38
C ILE A 31 -11.10 22.27 -11.77
N PHE A 32 -10.32 21.83 -10.79
CA PHE A 32 -9.02 21.21 -10.99
C PHE A 32 -9.23 19.70 -11.21
N GLU A 33 -8.97 19.22 -12.43
CA GLU A 33 -9.06 17.79 -12.77
C GLU A 33 -7.67 17.21 -13.11
N GLY A 34 -7.33 16.10 -12.46
CA GLY A 34 -6.14 15.31 -12.78
C GLY A 34 -4.84 15.83 -12.16
N PHE A 35 -3.81 14.99 -12.24
CA PHE A 35 -2.44 15.31 -11.82
C PHE A 35 -1.52 15.64 -13.01
N GLU A 36 -2.07 15.67 -14.22
CA GLU A 36 -1.30 15.74 -15.47
C GLU A 36 -0.94 17.19 -15.86
N ASP A 37 -1.72 18.17 -15.39
CA ASP A 37 -1.54 19.57 -15.74
C ASP A 37 -0.78 20.31 -14.62
N LEU A 38 0.56 20.38 -14.78
CA LEU A 38 1.46 20.92 -13.76
C LEU A 38 1.32 22.44 -13.56
N ASP A 39 0.68 23.14 -14.50
CA ASP A 39 0.47 24.60 -14.44
C ASP A 39 -0.88 24.96 -13.78
N ASN A 40 -1.84 24.02 -13.79
CA ASN A 40 -3.18 24.17 -13.23
C ASN A 40 -3.35 23.30 -11.98
N TYR A 41 -2.53 23.53 -10.94
CA TYR A 41 -2.72 22.92 -9.63
C TYR A 41 -3.31 23.92 -8.64
N LEU A 42 -4.13 23.41 -7.71
CA LEU A 42 -4.63 24.20 -6.59
C LEU A 42 -3.44 24.59 -5.69
N GLN A 43 -3.00 25.85 -5.80
CA GLN A 43 -2.00 26.40 -4.89
C GLN A 43 -2.66 26.72 -3.56
N LEU A 44 -2.19 26.07 -2.49
CA LEU A 44 -2.53 26.47 -1.13
C LEU A 44 -1.43 27.36 -0.59
N ASP A 45 -1.73 28.64 -0.38
CA ASP A 45 -0.79 29.60 0.22
C ASP A 45 -0.42 29.23 1.66
N GLU A 46 -1.37 28.66 2.42
CA GLU A 46 -1.17 28.27 3.81
C GLU A 46 -1.86 26.93 4.17
N LEU A 47 -1.25 26.23 5.12
CA LEU A 47 -1.72 24.94 5.62
C LEU A 47 -2.89 25.15 6.59
N ASN A 48 -4.10 25.12 6.05
CA ASN A 48 -5.32 25.39 6.81
C ASN A 48 -5.84 24.14 7.55
N LEU A 49 -6.67 24.31 8.59
CA LEU A 49 -7.29 23.21 9.33
C LEU A 49 -8.16 22.31 8.42
N LYS A 50 -8.71 22.89 7.35
CA LYS A 50 -9.47 22.15 6.32
C LYS A 50 -8.60 21.21 5.49
N SER A 51 -7.29 21.42 5.45
CA SER A 51 -6.33 20.61 4.67
C SER A 51 -5.83 19.38 5.43
N ILE A 52 -5.94 19.39 6.77
CA ILE A 52 -5.49 18.28 7.63
C ILE A 52 -6.19 16.95 7.29
N PRO A 53 -7.52 16.87 7.13
CA PRO A 53 -8.17 15.61 6.79
C PRO A 53 -7.73 15.05 5.44
N VAL A 54 -7.45 15.91 4.46
CA VAL A 54 -6.94 15.51 3.14
C VAL A 54 -5.54 14.91 3.25
N LEU A 55 -4.67 15.51 4.07
CA LEU A 55 -3.34 14.96 4.34
C LEU A 55 -3.41 13.59 5.02
N ILE A 56 -4.31 13.43 6.01
CA ILE A 56 -4.53 12.15 6.68
C ILE A 56 -5.02 11.10 5.68
N ALA A 57 -5.99 11.45 4.83
CA ALA A 57 -6.48 10.54 3.80
C ALA A 57 -5.37 10.15 2.80
N GLY A 58 -4.56 11.11 2.36
CA GLY A 58 -3.40 10.84 1.49
C GLY A 58 -2.38 9.91 2.14
N PHE A 59 -2.08 10.11 3.43
CA PHE A 59 -1.21 9.23 4.19
C PHE A 59 -1.77 7.81 4.29
N LEU A 60 -3.06 7.65 4.57
CA LEU A 60 -3.72 6.33 4.64
C LEU A 60 -3.66 5.60 3.29
N PHE A 61 -3.89 6.30 2.18
CA PHE A 61 -3.74 5.72 0.84
C PHE A 61 -2.29 5.28 0.57
N TRP A 62 -1.31 6.11 0.93
CA TRP A 62 0.10 5.78 0.78
C TRP A 62 0.50 4.56 1.63
N HIS A 63 0.06 4.51 2.89
CA HIS A 63 0.30 3.39 3.79
C HIS A 63 -0.28 2.09 3.23
N TYR A 64 -1.52 2.13 2.73
CA TYR A 64 -2.14 0.97 2.08
C TYR A 64 -1.30 0.45 0.90
N LEU A 65 -0.86 1.35 0.00
CA LEU A 65 -0.02 0.98 -1.13
C LEU A 65 1.31 0.37 -0.68
N ALA A 66 1.95 0.93 0.35
CA ALA A 66 3.19 0.40 0.90
C ALA A 66 3.01 -1.02 1.46
N VAL A 67 1.93 -1.27 2.20
CA VAL A 67 1.65 -2.60 2.77
C VAL A 67 1.36 -3.63 1.67
N VAL A 68 0.58 -3.29 0.65
CA VAL A 68 0.27 -4.22 -0.45
C VAL A 68 1.53 -4.58 -1.24
N ASN A 69 2.33 -3.56 -1.60
CA ASN A 69 3.56 -3.78 -2.36
C ASN A 69 4.61 -4.56 -1.55
N SER A 70 4.83 -4.19 -0.29
CA SER A 70 5.77 -4.92 0.57
C SER A 70 5.32 -6.36 0.82
N GLY A 71 4.02 -6.61 1.02
CA GLY A 71 3.49 -7.96 1.17
C GLY A 71 3.76 -8.86 -0.04
N PHE A 72 3.58 -8.33 -1.25
CA PHE A 72 3.92 -9.06 -2.47
C PHE A 72 5.42 -9.35 -2.59
N CYS A 73 6.28 -8.36 -2.30
CA CYS A 73 7.72 -8.53 -2.30
C CYS A 73 8.18 -9.62 -1.31
N VAL A 74 7.66 -9.61 -0.08
CA VAL A 74 8.02 -10.62 0.94
C VAL A 74 7.59 -12.01 0.50
N PHE A 75 6.38 -12.16 -0.05
CA PHE A 75 5.91 -13.44 -0.56
C PHE A 75 6.80 -13.98 -1.70
N LEU A 76 7.21 -13.12 -2.63
CA LEU A 76 8.13 -13.50 -3.71
C LEU A 76 9.51 -13.91 -3.19
N ILE A 77 10.04 -13.17 -2.21
CA ILE A 77 11.31 -13.50 -1.56
C ILE A 77 11.20 -14.86 -0.87
N GLU A 78 10.14 -15.10 -0.10
CA GLU A 78 9.90 -16.38 0.57
C GLU A 78 9.86 -17.53 -0.44
N ARG A 79 9.13 -17.38 -1.55
CA ARG A 79 9.07 -18.41 -2.60
C ARG A 79 10.42 -18.63 -3.28
N THR A 80 11.15 -17.56 -3.59
CA THR A 80 12.47 -17.66 -4.23
C THR A 80 13.46 -18.36 -3.32
N VAL A 81 13.49 -17.99 -2.03
CA VAL A 81 14.34 -18.63 -1.01
C VAL A 81 13.96 -20.10 -0.87
N ALA A 82 12.67 -20.44 -0.82
CA ALA A 82 12.23 -21.83 -0.77
C ALA A 82 12.74 -22.62 -1.98
N THR A 83 12.56 -22.11 -3.20
CA THR A 83 13.03 -22.79 -4.42
C THR A 83 14.55 -22.93 -4.47
N VAL A 84 15.31 -21.89 -4.10
CA VAL A 84 16.78 -21.96 -4.04
C VAL A 84 17.22 -23.00 -3.01
N LEU A 85 16.62 -22.99 -1.82
CA LEU A 85 16.91 -23.99 -0.79
C LEU A 85 16.54 -25.41 -1.27
N PHE A 86 15.39 -25.61 -1.92
CA PHE A 86 15.00 -26.91 -2.48
C PHE A 86 15.97 -27.39 -3.57
N ASN A 87 16.44 -26.51 -4.45
CA ASN A 87 17.39 -26.86 -5.49
C ASN A 87 18.79 -27.17 -4.91
N ASP A 88 19.19 -26.46 -3.85
CA ASP A 88 20.38 -26.78 -3.06
C ASP A 88 20.25 -28.11 -2.30
N TYR A 89 19.03 -28.50 -1.90
CA TYR A 89 18.75 -29.81 -1.30
C TYR A 89 19.00 -30.95 -2.27
N GLU A 90 18.55 -30.81 -3.52
CA GLU A 90 18.74 -31.83 -4.56
C GLU A 90 20.20 -31.92 -5.03
N SER A 91 20.93 -30.80 -5.05
CA SER A 91 22.33 -30.76 -5.50
C SER A 91 23.35 -31.18 -4.43
N LYS A 92 22.99 -31.13 -3.14
CA LYS A 92 23.90 -31.42 -2.02
C LYS A 92 23.28 -32.45 -1.08
N ASN A 93 23.72 -33.71 -1.19
CA ASN A 93 23.25 -34.80 -0.35
C ASN A 93 23.59 -34.55 1.14
N ARG A 94 22.65 -33.99 1.91
CA ARG A 94 22.78 -33.72 3.36
C ARG A 94 21.63 -34.40 4.12
N PRO A 95 21.86 -35.60 4.71
CA PRO A 95 20.79 -36.45 5.25
C PRO A 95 20.13 -35.98 6.57
N LYS A 96 20.49 -34.81 7.12
CA LYS A 96 20.05 -34.38 8.47
C LYS A 96 19.03 -33.22 8.50
N LEU A 97 18.71 -32.60 7.37
CA LEU A 97 17.85 -31.41 7.34
C LEU A 97 16.42 -31.70 6.85
N THR A 98 16.18 -32.87 6.24
CA THR A 98 14.89 -33.31 5.68
C THR A 98 13.73 -33.19 6.67
N ILE A 99 13.98 -33.39 7.97
CA ILE A 99 12.92 -33.45 8.98
C ILE A 99 12.23 -32.08 9.20
N CYS A 100 12.94 -30.95 9.08
CA CYS A 100 12.35 -29.64 9.42
C CYS A 100 11.48 -29.04 8.31
N ILE A 101 11.75 -29.36 7.04
CA ILE A 101 10.96 -28.84 5.91
C ILE A 101 9.71 -29.69 5.70
N ASP A 102 9.84 -31.01 5.88
CA ASP A 102 8.74 -31.96 5.73
C ASP A 102 7.72 -31.84 6.89
N LEU A 103 8.15 -31.55 8.13
CA LEU A 103 7.21 -31.32 9.25
C LEU A 103 6.35 -30.05 9.12
N ARG A 104 6.74 -29.06 8.31
CA ARG A 104 5.89 -27.89 8.00
C ARG A 104 4.97 -28.15 6.80
N MET A 105 5.36 -29.05 5.89
CA MET A 105 4.52 -29.53 4.79
C MET A 105 3.52 -30.62 5.24
N SER A 106 3.85 -31.42 6.25
CA SER A 106 3.02 -32.53 6.78
C SER A 106 1.82 -32.09 7.63
N LYS A 107 1.64 -30.78 7.86
CA LYS A 107 0.40 -30.20 8.39
C LYS A 107 -0.58 -29.74 7.32
N TYR A 108 -0.26 -29.97 6.04
CA TYR A 108 -1.18 -29.90 4.90
C TYR A 108 -1.32 -31.25 4.24
#